data_AF-A0A511R679-F1
#
_entry.id   AF-A0A511R679-F1
#
_cell.length_a   1.000
_cell.length_b   1.000
_cell.length_c   1.000
_cell.angle_alpha   90.00
_cell.angle_beta   90.00
_cell.angle_gamma   90.00
#
_symmetry.space_group_name_H-M   'P 1'
#
loop_
_entity.id
_entity.type
_entity.pdbx_description
1 polymer ?
#
loop_
_entity_poly.entity_id
_entity_poly.type
_entity_poly.pdbx_seq_one_letter_code
_entity_poly.pdbx_strand_id
1 'polypeptide(L)'
;MKHLRHALWVASTICGIAVAQAELRPDQQYQGGVQVKSSTLGISFTLPKGWLGAYKEEGGQAVLVLGSNSVEGVGLVIFMKDQTPAQVVAGLNEAQDLGAGVVLELVGSVRTQGSRVTARYLNSQYVGRALALLGSRNHVIYFYAGPQKNEALYGQLLEGLAGSTRFQAPVAARPQPAPPAPTGVARQWTQFLAGKMLKYFSSYNSGGGGGGISEQRTLHLCSDGRFAYLDESLTTINVPGATASSGGNGRALGRWRIESATQNSAVLLLNVDGGGVERLRVEYDGDKTFLNGQRWFRVESDTCR
;
A
#
# COMPACT_ATOMS: atom_id res chain seq x y z
N MET A 1 67.63 32.37 -9.30
CA MET A 1 67.64 31.37 -8.21
C MET A 1 66.22 31.23 -7.67
N LYS A 2 65.69 29.99 -7.63
CA LYS A 2 64.75 29.43 -6.61
C LYS A 2 63.41 30.20 -6.38
N HIS A 3 62.19 29.67 -6.54
CA HIS A 3 61.64 28.31 -6.64
C HIS A 3 60.27 28.36 -7.34
N LEU A 4 60.01 27.44 -8.27
CA LEU A 4 58.70 27.17 -8.87
C LEU A 4 57.99 26.11 -8.00
N ARG A 5 56.89 26.45 -7.32
CA ARG A 5 56.06 25.49 -6.58
C ARG A 5 54.90 25.05 -7.48
N HIS A 6 54.97 23.81 -7.97
CA HIS A 6 53.84 23.13 -8.59
C HIS A 6 52.86 22.70 -7.49
N ALA A 7 51.63 23.21 -7.53
CA ALA A 7 50.52 22.69 -6.73
C ALA A 7 49.68 21.79 -7.65
N LEU A 8 49.85 20.47 -7.51
CA LEU A 8 48.96 19.48 -8.09
C LEU A 8 47.67 19.47 -7.26
N TRP A 9 46.55 19.92 -7.83
CA TRP A 9 45.23 19.67 -7.26
C TRP A 9 44.76 18.29 -7.68
N VAL A 10 44.75 17.35 -6.74
CA VAL A 10 44.06 16.06 -6.91
C VAL A 10 42.60 16.28 -6.58
N ALA A 11 41.75 16.33 -7.60
CA ALA A 11 40.30 16.30 -7.43
C ALA A 11 39.89 14.87 -7.05
N SER A 12 39.65 14.61 -5.75
CA SER A 12 38.98 13.41 -5.29
C SER A 12 37.50 13.48 -5.66
N THR A 13 37.14 12.84 -6.77
CA THR A 13 35.76 12.55 -7.12
C THR A 13 35.22 11.50 -6.15
N ILE A 14 34.50 11.95 -5.11
CA ILE A 14 33.71 11.06 -4.26
C ILE A 14 32.51 10.60 -5.10
N CYS A 15 32.64 9.42 -5.70
CA CYS A 15 31.52 8.73 -6.33
C CYS A 15 30.61 8.19 -5.23
N GLY A 16 29.65 9.01 -4.78
CA GLY A 16 28.60 8.55 -3.87
C GLY A 16 27.79 7.46 -4.55
N ILE A 17 27.86 6.24 -4.04
CA ILE A 17 26.98 5.15 -4.45
C ILE A 17 25.58 5.55 -4.00
N ALA A 18 24.76 6.03 -4.93
CA ALA A 18 23.35 6.22 -4.70
C ALA A 18 22.76 4.85 -4.38
N VAL A 19 22.37 4.62 -3.12
CA VAL A 19 21.59 3.45 -2.75
C VAL A 19 20.32 3.51 -3.59
N ALA A 20 20.10 2.48 -4.40
CA ALA A 20 18.92 2.40 -5.26
C ALA A 20 17.67 2.50 -4.39
N GLN A 21 16.99 3.64 -4.45
CA GLN A 21 15.75 3.88 -3.75
C GLN A 21 14.58 3.55 -4.69
N ALA A 22 13.78 2.55 -4.34
CA ALA A 22 12.65 2.11 -5.15
C ALA A 22 11.34 2.73 -4.64
N GLU A 23 10.53 3.29 -5.55
CA GLU A 23 9.17 3.71 -5.22
C GLU A 23 8.28 2.48 -5.04
N LEU A 24 7.47 2.48 -3.98
CA LEU A 24 6.43 1.49 -3.73
C LEU A 24 5.34 1.62 -4.78
N ARG A 25 5.01 0.50 -5.41
CA ARG A 25 4.03 0.38 -6.49
C ARG A 25 3.20 -0.87 -6.26
N PRO A 26 1.87 -0.80 -6.46
CA PRO A 26 1.01 -1.98 -6.38
C PRO A 26 1.52 -3.12 -7.23
N ASP A 27 1.34 -4.33 -6.74
CA ASP A 27 1.69 -5.60 -7.41
C ASP A 27 3.18 -5.77 -7.74
N GLN A 28 4.04 -4.93 -7.15
CA GLN A 28 5.49 -5.04 -7.27
C GLN A 28 6.10 -5.72 -6.04
N GLN A 29 7.10 -6.58 -6.30
CA GLN A 29 7.93 -7.20 -5.28
C GLN A 29 9.28 -6.48 -5.14
N TYR A 30 9.80 -6.48 -3.92
CA TYR A 30 11.01 -5.77 -3.51
C TYR A 30 11.94 -6.70 -2.73
N GLN A 31 13.19 -6.76 -3.16
CA GLN A 31 14.21 -7.59 -2.52
C GLN A 31 14.74 -6.95 -1.23
N GLY A 32 15.10 -7.79 -0.27
CA GLY A 32 15.71 -7.38 0.99
C GLY A 32 17.00 -6.58 0.78
N GLY A 33 17.21 -5.56 1.60
CA GLY A 33 18.32 -4.62 1.50
C GLY A 33 18.07 -3.41 0.58
N VAL A 34 16.99 -3.42 -0.20
CA VAL A 34 16.57 -2.25 -0.99
C VAL A 34 15.93 -1.20 -0.09
N GLN A 35 16.26 0.07 -0.31
CA GLN A 35 15.51 1.16 0.29
C GLN A 35 14.24 1.39 -0.52
N VAL A 36 13.09 1.26 0.12
CA VAL A 36 11.79 1.55 -0.48
C VAL A 36 11.24 2.88 0.02
N LYS A 37 10.44 3.54 -0.80
CA LYS A 37 9.76 4.79 -0.43
C LYS A 37 8.31 4.82 -0.94
N SER A 38 7.45 5.46 -0.18
CA SER A 38 6.19 6.03 -0.66
C SER A 38 6.30 7.54 -0.63
N SER A 39 6.44 8.15 -1.82
CA SER A 39 6.55 9.60 -1.99
C SER A 39 5.24 10.32 -1.63
N THR A 40 4.10 9.67 -1.87
CA THR A 40 2.76 10.18 -1.53
C THR A 40 2.51 10.21 -0.03
N LEU A 41 3.09 9.27 0.72
CA LEU A 41 3.01 9.23 2.18
C LEU A 41 4.19 9.91 2.86
N GLY A 42 5.25 10.21 2.12
CA GLY A 42 6.48 10.79 2.66
C GLY A 42 7.22 9.83 3.61
N ILE A 43 7.15 8.52 3.37
CA ILE A 43 7.75 7.49 4.22
C ILE A 43 8.76 6.68 3.40
N SER A 44 9.95 6.47 3.93
CA SER A 44 10.95 5.58 3.33
C SER A 44 11.64 4.74 4.41
N PHE A 45 12.07 3.53 4.06
CA PHE A 45 12.78 2.61 4.95
C PHE A 45 13.53 1.55 4.14
N THR A 46 14.42 0.79 4.78
CA THR A 46 15.19 -0.28 4.13
C THR A 46 14.60 -1.64 4.49
N LEU A 47 14.33 -2.46 3.47
CA LEU A 47 13.84 -3.83 3.72
C LEU A 47 14.92 -4.67 4.39
N PRO A 48 14.58 -5.50 5.39
CA PRO A 48 15.56 -6.39 5.99
C PRO A 48 16.15 -7.35 4.95
N LYS A 49 17.45 -7.61 5.03
CA LYS A 49 18.11 -8.58 4.14
C LYS A 49 17.50 -9.97 4.32
N GLY A 50 17.33 -10.71 3.23
CA GLY A 50 16.71 -12.05 3.26
C GLY A 50 15.19 -12.05 3.34
N TRP A 51 14.55 -10.88 3.35
CA TRP A 51 13.10 -10.73 3.28
C TRP A 51 12.68 -10.23 1.89
N LEU A 52 11.53 -10.71 1.42
CA LEU A 52 10.87 -10.25 0.20
C LEU A 52 9.64 -9.44 0.59
N GLY A 53 9.53 -8.21 0.08
CA GLY A 53 8.36 -7.36 0.27
C GLY A 53 7.42 -7.43 -0.94
N ALA A 54 6.13 -7.58 -0.73
CA ALA A 54 5.09 -7.44 -1.75
C ALA A 54 4.15 -6.30 -1.36
N TYR A 55 4.15 -5.21 -2.13
CA TYR A 55 3.35 -4.03 -1.82
C TYR A 55 1.97 -4.15 -2.44
N LYS A 56 0.97 -3.88 -1.62
CA LYS A 56 -0.42 -3.84 -2.02
C LYS A 56 -1.05 -2.55 -1.50
N GLU A 57 -1.90 -1.99 -2.33
CA GLU A 57 -2.76 -0.88 -1.97
C GLU A 57 -4.16 -1.32 -2.33
N GLU A 58 -4.95 -1.61 -1.30
CA GLU A 58 -6.26 -2.23 -1.44
C GLU A 58 -7.18 -1.58 -0.40
N GLY A 59 -8.37 -1.17 -0.83
CA GLY A 59 -9.28 -0.43 0.03
C GLY A 59 -8.69 0.84 0.68
N GLY A 60 -7.81 1.58 -0.01
CA GLY A 60 -7.18 2.78 0.56
C GLY A 60 -6.23 2.52 1.73
N GLN A 61 -5.98 1.24 2.06
CA GLN A 61 -4.96 0.82 3.00
C GLN A 61 -3.75 0.33 2.21
N ALA A 62 -2.62 0.99 2.43
CA ALA A 62 -1.35 0.57 1.88
C ALA A 62 -0.68 -0.40 2.87
N VAL A 63 -0.34 -1.59 2.40
CA VAL A 63 0.34 -2.63 3.18
C VAL A 63 1.47 -3.23 2.37
N LEU A 64 2.65 -3.36 2.99
CA LEU A 64 3.74 -4.17 2.47
C LEU A 64 3.82 -5.47 3.28
N VAL A 65 3.57 -6.61 2.64
CA VAL A 65 3.75 -7.92 3.27
C VAL A 65 5.19 -8.36 3.08
N LEU A 66 5.82 -8.80 4.16
CA LEU A 66 7.20 -9.26 4.19
C LEU A 66 7.21 -10.77 4.46
N GLY A 67 7.82 -11.54 3.56
CA GLY A 67 8.06 -12.98 3.70
C GLY A 67 9.55 -13.30 3.71
N SER A 68 9.92 -14.44 4.30
CA SER A 68 11.28 -14.98 4.26
C SER A 68 11.25 -16.47 3.97
N ASN A 69 12.22 -16.95 3.19
CA ASN A 69 12.41 -18.38 2.94
C ASN A 69 13.25 -19.08 4.03
N SER A 70 13.82 -18.30 4.96
CA SER A 70 14.75 -18.80 5.99
C SER A 70 14.29 -18.54 7.42
N VAL A 71 13.34 -17.61 7.60
CA VAL A 71 12.77 -17.26 8.89
C VAL A 71 11.29 -17.52 8.84
N GLU A 72 10.84 -18.45 9.68
CA GLU A 72 9.42 -18.74 9.87
C GLU A 72 8.71 -17.52 10.47
N GLY A 73 7.61 -17.09 9.86
CA GLY A 73 6.82 -15.94 10.28
C GLY A 73 6.47 -15.02 9.12
N VAL A 74 5.68 -13.98 9.41
CA VAL A 74 5.26 -12.94 8.48
C VAL A 74 5.58 -11.57 9.07
N GLY A 75 6.02 -10.64 8.22
CA GLY A 75 6.11 -9.23 8.56
C GLY A 75 5.05 -8.42 7.80
N LEU A 76 4.58 -7.35 8.40
CA LEU A 76 3.68 -6.38 7.80
C LEU A 76 4.24 -4.97 8.02
N VAL A 77 4.13 -4.14 7.00
CA VAL A 77 4.27 -2.70 7.11
C VAL A 77 2.94 -2.08 6.73
N ILE A 78 2.26 -1.47 7.70
CA ILE A 78 0.95 -0.89 7.53
C ILE A 78 1.12 0.62 7.54
N PHE A 79 0.75 1.27 6.44
CA PHE A 79 0.82 2.72 6.34
C PHE A 79 -0.49 3.33 6.84
N MET A 80 -0.38 4.20 7.84
CA MET A 80 -1.52 4.85 8.49
C MET A 80 -1.59 6.29 8.01
N LYS A 81 -2.37 6.51 6.95
CA LYS A 81 -2.58 7.83 6.33
C LYS A 81 -3.71 8.57 7.04
N ASP A 82 -3.48 9.85 7.33
CA ASP A 82 -4.46 10.77 7.92
C ASP A 82 -5.13 10.23 9.23
N GLN A 83 -4.43 9.34 9.94
CA GLN A 83 -4.82 8.85 11.25
C GLN A 83 -4.19 9.71 12.35
N THR A 84 -4.85 9.83 13.50
CA THR A 84 -4.28 10.48 14.68
C THR A 84 -3.37 9.50 15.45
N PRO A 85 -2.40 10.00 16.23
CA PRO A 85 -1.60 9.17 17.13
C PRO A 85 -2.45 8.31 18.07
N ALA A 86 -3.58 8.85 18.56
CA ALA A 86 -4.49 8.12 19.44
C ALA A 86 -5.15 6.94 18.72
N GLN A 87 -5.52 7.08 17.44
CA GLN A 87 -6.07 5.98 16.64
C GLN A 87 -5.02 4.89 16.38
N VAL A 88 -3.75 5.25 16.16
CA VAL A 88 -2.66 4.27 16.04
C VAL A 88 -2.49 3.48 17.36
N VAL A 89 -2.50 4.16 18.50
CA VAL A 89 -2.42 3.52 19.81
C VAL A 89 -3.64 2.63 20.06
N ALA A 90 -4.84 3.09 19.71
CA ALA A 90 -6.08 2.31 19.87
C ALA A 90 -6.01 1.00 19.06
N GLY A 91 -5.64 1.05 17.78
CA GLY A 91 -5.50 -0.15 16.95
C GLY A 91 -4.44 -1.13 17.47
N LEU A 92 -3.37 -0.64 18.11
CA LEU A 92 -2.40 -1.51 18.77
C LEU A 92 -2.88 -2.08 20.12
N ASN A 93 -3.93 -1.52 20.73
CA ASN A 93 -4.50 -2.11 21.95
C ASN A 93 -5.49 -3.25 21.64
N GLU A 94 -5.88 -3.43 20.38
CA GLU A 94 -6.78 -4.50 19.96
C GLU A 94 -6.03 -5.82 19.78
N ALA A 95 -6.74 -6.94 19.91
CA ALA A 95 -6.24 -8.24 19.51
C ALA A 95 -5.93 -8.24 18.01
N GLN A 96 -4.83 -8.89 17.63
CA GLN A 96 -4.42 -8.96 16.23
C GLN A 96 -4.94 -10.27 15.64
N ASP A 97 -6.03 -10.17 14.89
CA ASP A 97 -6.53 -11.29 14.11
C ASP A 97 -5.69 -11.43 12.84
N LEU A 98 -4.87 -12.48 12.83
CA LEU A 98 -4.09 -12.88 11.67
C LEU A 98 -4.81 -13.98 10.89
N GLY A 99 -6.14 -14.12 11.06
CA GLY A 99 -7.09 -15.18 10.67
C GLY A 99 -6.74 -16.60 11.04
N ALA A 100 -7.47 -17.59 10.50
CA ALA A 100 -7.50 -19.01 10.96
C ALA A 100 -8.13 -19.27 12.30
N GLY A 101 -8.49 -18.23 13.04
CA GLY A 101 -8.47 -18.33 14.49
C GLY A 101 -7.05 -18.21 15.09
N VAL A 102 -6.02 -17.83 14.33
CA VAL A 102 -4.80 -17.22 14.87
C VAL A 102 -5.12 -15.78 15.27
N VAL A 103 -5.65 -15.66 16.48
CA VAL A 103 -5.79 -14.38 17.17
C VAL A 103 -4.63 -14.25 18.14
N LEU A 104 -3.96 -13.10 18.13
CA LEU A 104 -2.90 -12.76 19.07
C LEU A 104 -3.40 -11.71 20.05
N GLU A 105 -3.41 -12.07 21.32
CA GLU A 105 -3.88 -11.20 22.39
C GLU A 105 -2.76 -10.29 22.89
N LEU A 106 -3.09 -9.04 23.21
CA LEU A 106 -2.12 -8.10 23.78
C LEU A 106 -1.60 -8.61 25.11
N VAL A 107 -0.28 -8.59 25.28
CA VAL A 107 0.38 -8.94 26.54
C VAL A 107 0.87 -7.68 27.24
N GLY A 108 0.31 -7.44 28.43
CA GLY A 108 0.58 -6.22 29.19
C GLY A 108 -0.14 -5.03 28.57
N SER A 109 0.57 -3.92 28.38
CA SER A 109 0.04 -2.71 27.78
C SER A 109 0.90 -2.24 26.62
N VAL A 110 0.28 -1.56 25.66
CA VAL A 110 0.99 -0.77 24.66
C VAL A 110 1.90 0.24 25.38
N ARG A 111 3.14 0.40 24.91
CA ARG A 111 4.11 1.33 25.48
C ARG A 111 4.42 2.44 24.48
N THR A 112 4.26 3.67 24.91
CA THR A 112 4.55 4.87 24.11
C THR A 112 5.77 5.59 24.68
N GLN A 113 6.76 5.85 23.82
CA GLN A 113 7.97 6.62 24.15
C GLN A 113 8.28 7.59 23.02
N GLY A 114 7.97 8.88 23.24
CA GLY A 114 8.10 9.90 22.19
C GLY A 114 7.25 9.54 20.97
N SER A 115 7.89 9.45 19.80
CA SER A 115 7.24 9.09 18.53
C SER A 115 7.15 7.58 18.28
N ARG A 116 7.46 6.74 19.28
CA ARG A 116 7.49 5.27 19.15
C ARG A 116 6.39 4.66 20.00
N VAL A 117 5.65 3.73 19.41
CA VAL A 117 4.63 2.95 20.12
C VAL A 117 4.94 1.47 19.90
N THR A 118 5.04 0.69 20.97
CA THR A 118 5.37 -0.74 20.89
C THR A 118 4.31 -1.59 21.57
N ALA A 119 4.07 -2.77 21.00
CA ALA A 119 3.14 -3.74 21.56
C ALA A 119 3.69 -5.15 21.38
N ARG A 120 3.25 -6.05 22.25
CA ARG A 120 3.59 -7.48 22.22
C ARG A 120 2.30 -8.26 22.32
N TYR A 121 2.16 -9.28 21.50
CA TYR A 121 0.98 -10.13 21.44
C TYR A 121 1.38 -11.60 21.53
N LEU A 122 0.47 -12.44 21.99
CA LEU A 122 0.73 -13.86 22.22
C LEU A 122 -0.55 -14.68 22.04
N ASN A 123 -0.38 -15.93 21.59
CA ASN A 123 -1.31 -17.01 21.92
C ASN A 123 -0.51 -18.27 22.28
N SER A 124 -1.17 -19.43 22.39
CA SER A 124 -0.51 -20.68 22.77
C SER A 124 0.63 -21.12 21.84
N GLN A 125 0.65 -20.67 20.57
CA GLN A 125 1.60 -21.13 19.55
C GLN A 125 2.51 -20.02 19.01
N TYR A 126 2.02 -18.78 18.97
CA TYR A 126 2.65 -17.70 18.23
C TYR A 126 2.87 -16.45 19.10
N VAL A 127 3.84 -15.64 18.69
CA VAL A 127 4.13 -14.31 19.24
C VAL A 127 4.00 -13.27 18.14
N GLY A 128 3.47 -12.11 18.51
CA GLY A 128 3.44 -10.91 17.68
C GLY A 128 4.23 -9.78 18.33
N ARG A 129 4.95 -9.00 17.53
CA ARG A 129 5.64 -7.79 17.97
C ARG A 129 5.29 -6.66 17.03
N ALA A 130 4.84 -5.53 17.58
CA ALA A 130 4.56 -4.32 16.83
C ALA A 130 5.45 -3.16 17.27
N LEU A 131 5.80 -2.32 16.30
CA LEU A 131 6.45 -1.04 16.50
C LEU A 131 5.87 -0.04 15.51
N ALA A 132 5.15 0.97 16.01
CA ALA A 132 4.71 2.10 15.23
C ALA A 132 5.62 3.30 15.38
N LEU A 133 5.84 4.02 14.28
CA LEU A 133 6.48 5.31 14.24
C LEU A 133 5.47 6.40 13.88
N LEU A 134 5.36 7.38 14.75
CA LEU A 134 4.44 8.50 14.62
C LEU A 134 5.14 9.66 13.89
N GLY A 135 4.87 9.83 12.59
CA GLY A 135 5.22 11.04 11.85
C GLY A 135 4.28 12.21 12.14
N SER A 136 4.56 13.38 11.56
CA SER A 136 3.75 14.59 11.77
C SER A 136 2.38 14.57 11.08
N ARG A 137 2.24 13.77 10.02
CA ARG A 137 0.99 13.64 9.23
C ARG A 137 0.60 12.19 8.96
N ASN A 138 1.59 11.36 8.64
CA ASN A 138 1.39 9.94 8.37
C ASN A 138 2.18 9.12 9.40
N HIS A 139 1.69 7.94 9.70
CA HIS A 139 2.33 7.01 10.61
C HIS A 139 2.58 5.67 9.89
N VAL A 140 3.46 4.85 10.45
CA VAL A 140 3.71 3.51 9.95
C VAL A 140 3.75 2.54 11.11
N ILE A 141 3.11 1.39 10.96
CA ILE A 141 3.17 0.27 11.90
C ILE A 141 3.99 -0.84 11.25
N TYR A 142 5.03 -1.27 11.92
CA TYR A 142 5.76 -2.48 11.61
C TYR A 142 5.27 -3.58 12.54
N PHE A 143 4.94 -4.75 11.99
CA PHE A 143 4.46 -5.88 12.75
C PHE A 143 5.14 -7.16 12.27
N TYR A 144 5.58 -8.01 13.19
CA TYR A 144 6.05 -9.35 12.87
C TYR A 144 5.35 -10.37 13.76
N ALA A 145 4.94 -11.49 13.17
CA ALA A 145 4.37 -12.60 13.91
C ALA A 145 4.84 -13.96 13.39
N GLY A 146 4.86 -14.93 14.31
CA GLY A 146 5.20 -16.32 14.02
C GLY A 146 5.60 -17.05 15.30
N PRO A 147 6.41 -18.12 15.21
CA PRO A 147 6.75 -18.93 16.38
C PRO A 147 7.44 -18.15 17.49
N GLN A 148 7.14 -18.50 18.74
CA GLN A 148 7.70 -17.82 19.91
C GLN A 148 9.25 -17.85 19.97
N LYS A 149 9.88 -18.92 19.46
CA LYS A 149 11.36 -19.03 19.37
C LYS A 149 12.03 -17.88 18.59
N ASN A 150 11.29 -17.20 17.70
CA ASN A 150 11.80 -16.12 16.86
C ASN A 150 11.55 -14.72 17.45
N GLU A 151 10.98 -14.60 18.66
CA GLU A 151 10.58 -13.29 19.22
C GLU A 151 11.73 -12.27 19.24
N ALA A 152 12.92 -12.69 19.68
CA ALA A 152 14.08 -11.82 19.77
C ALA A 152 14.50 -11.29 18.38
N LEU A 153 14.43 -12.15 17.36
CA LEU A 153 14.70 -11.79 15.98
C LEU A 153 13.67 -10.78 15.46
N TYR A 154 12.38 -10.96 15.73
CA TYR A 154 11.34 -9.99 15.37
C TYR A 154 11.61 -8.62 16.00
N GLY A 155 12.03 -8.59 17.28
CA GLY A 155 12.47 -7.36 17.94
C GLY A 155 13.60 -6.66 17.17
N GLN A 156 14.62 -7.41 16.75
CA GLN A 156 15.75 -6.85 15.98
C GLN A 156 15.31 -6.33 14.60
N LEU A 157 14.41 -7.03 13.90
CA LEU A 157 13.88 -6.61 12.61
C LEU A 157 13.08 -5.30 12.73
N LEU A 158 12.24 -5.18 13.75
CA LEU A 158 11.48 -3.96 14.04
C LEU A 158 12.39 -2.77 14.32
N GLU A 159 13.44 -2.97 15.13
CA GLU A 159 14.42 -1.92 15.42
C GLU A 159 15.21 -1.51 14.18
N GLY A 160 15.60 -2.47 13.33
CA GLY A 160 16.26 -2.19 12.05
C GLY A 160 15.38 -1.38 11.10
N LEU A 161 14.11 -1.76 10.96
CA LEU A 161 13.12 -1.00 10.19
C LEU A 161 13.01 0.42 10.74
N ALA A 162 12.74 0.55 12.05
CA ALA A 162 12.56 1.85 12.69
C ALA A 162 13.79 2.76 12.57
N GLY A 163 15.01 2.22 12.72
CA GLY A 163 16.25 2.97 12.55
C GLY A 163 16.51 3.44 11.12
N SER A 164 15.97 2.71 10.14
CA SER A 164 16.06 3.06 8.72
C SER A 164 14.92 3.98 8.25
N THR A 165 13.84 4.10 9.01
CA THR A 165 12.67 4.89 8.61
C THR A 165 12.98 6.38 8.57
N ARG A 166 12.57 7.05 7.51
CA ARG A 166 12.61 8.51 7.39
C ARG A 166 11.25 9.03 6.96
N PHE A 167 10.78 10.04 7.68
CA PHE A 167 9.62 10.85 7.29
C PHE A 167 10.12 12.06 6.52
N GLN A 168 9.46 12.36 5.41
CA GLN A 168 9.68 13.54 4.59
C GLN A 168 8.33 14.21 4.37
N ALA A 169 8.35 15.52 4.07
CA ALA A 169 7.13 16.19 3.64
C ALA A 169 6.58 15.45 2.41
N PRO A 170 5.32 14.99 2.42
CA PRO A 170 4.71 14.42 1.23
C PRO A 170 4.87 15.41 0.08
N VAL A 171 5.36 14.95 -1.06
CA VAL A 171 5.40 15.80 -2.24
C VAL A 171 3.94 16.06 -2.59
N ALA A 172 3.44 17.26 -2.27
CA ALA A 172 2.11 17.68 -2.67
C ALA A 172 1.99 17.42 -4.18
N ALA A 173 0.99 16.64 -4.59
CA ALA A 173 0.68 16.49 -5.99
C ALA A 173 0.58 17.91 -6.57
N ARG A 174 1.52 18.30 -7.45
CA ARG A 174 1.44 19.61 -8.10
C ARG A 174 0.06 19.72 -8.71
N PRO A 175 -0.66 20.85 -8.53
CA PRO A 175 -1.89 21.10 -9.26
C PRO A 175 -1.57 20.93 -10.75
N GLN A 176 -2.04 19.84 -11.34
CA GLN A 176 -1.98 19.71 -12.78
C GLN A 176 -2.93 20.78 -13.33
N PRO A 177 -2.51 21.58 -14.32
CA PRO A 177 -3.41 22.47 -15.03
C PRO A 177 -4.63 21.66 -15.47
N ALA A 178 -5.82 22.26 -15.39
CA ALA A 178 -7.04 21.66 -15.91
C ALA A 178 -6.75 21.17 -17.34
N PRO A 179 -6.86 19.85 -17.60
CA PRO A 179 -6.55 19.31 -18.91
C PRO A 179 -7.51 19.90 -19.94
N PRO A 180 -7.09 20.03 -21.21
CA PRO A 180 -7.99 20.42 -22.27
C PRO A 180 -9.18 19.44 -22.35
N ALA A 181 -10.35 19.95 -22.71
CA ALA A 181 -11.56 19.14 -22.85
C ALA A 181 -11.30 17.95 -23.79
N PRO A 182 -11.82 16.75 -23.49
CA PRO A 182 -11.55 15.56 -24.29
C PRO A 182 -12.08 15.74 -25.74
N THR A 183 -11.25 15.38 -26.70
CA THR A 183 -11.53 15.41 -28.14
C THR A 183 -11.47 14.01 -28.74
N GLY A 184 -12.16 13.79 -29.86
CA GLY A 184 -12.15 12.52 -30.58
C GLY A 184 -12.55 11.32 -29.70
N VAL A 185 -11.73 10.27 -29.76
CA VAL A 185 -11.98 8.98 -29.07
C VAL A 185 -12.01 9.14 -27.55
N ALA A 186 -11.23 10.07 -26.98
CA ALA A 186 -11.27 10.33 -25.54
C ALA A 186 -12.65 10.85 -25.08
N ARG A 187 -13.34 11.65 -25.92
CA ARG A 187 -14.70 12.14 -25.62
C ARG A 187 -15.71 10.99 -25.58
N GLN A 188 -15.58 10.04 -26.50
CA GLN A 188 -16.44 8.86 -26.56
C GLN A 188 -16.27 8.02 -25.29
N TRP A 189 -15.03 7.77 -24.86
CA TRP A 189 -14.76 7.08 -23.60
C TRP A 189 -15.25 7.84 -22.36
N THR A 190 -15.14 9.17 -22.35
CA THR A 190 -15.75 9.97 -21.28
C THR A 190 -17.26 9.80 -21.24
N GLN A 191 -17.96 9.88 -22.37
CA GLN A 191 -19.41 9.66 -22.44
C GLN A 191 -19.81 8.23 -22.05
N PHE A 192 -18.99 7.26 -22.40
CA PHE A 192 -19.20 5.85 -22.13
C PHE A 192 -19.13 5.51 -20.63
N LEU A 193 -18.24 6.19 -19.90
CA LEU A 193 -18.02 5.98 -18.46
C LEU A 193 -18.76 6.98 -17.56
N ALA A 194 -19.13 8.15 -18.08
CA ALA A 194 -19.82 9.19 -17.33
C ALA A 194 -21.19 8.70 -16.83
N GLY A 195 -21.44 8.93 -15.53
CA GLY A 195 -22.64 8.48 -14.83
C GLY A 195 -22.66 7.00 -14.51
N LYS A 196 -21.59 6.25 -14.82
CA LYS A 196 -21.54 4.81 -14.60
C LYS A 196 -20.89 4.45 -13.28
N MET A 197 -21.24 3.25 -12.82
CA MET A 197 -20.62 2.54 -11.72
C MET A 197 -19.99 1.26 -12.27
N LEU A 198 -18.73 1.03 -11.92
CA LEU A 198 -18.01 -0.19 -12.23
C LEU A 198 -17.98 -1.04 -10.97
N LYS A 199 -18.52 -2.26 -11.05
CA LYS A 199 -18.54 -3.25 -9.97
C LYS A 199 -17.62 -4.41 -10.28
N TYR A 200 -16.71 -4.71 -9.37
CA TYR A 200 -15.92 -5.92 -9.38
C TYR A 200 -16.49 -6.90 -8.37
N PHE A 201 -16.64 -8.15 -8.79
CA PHE A 201 -16.92 -9.26 -7.89
C PHE A 201 -15.81 -10.27 -8.09
N SER A 202 -15.05 -10.55 -7.03
CA SER A 202 -14.18 -11.71 -6.98
C SER A 202 -14.66 -12.61 -5.86
N SER A 203 -15.08 -13.82 -6.22
CA SER A 203 -15.19 -14.93 -5.27
C SER A 203 -14.14 -15.96 -5.67
N TYR A 204 -13.00 -15.92 -5.01
CA TYR A 204 -12.04 -17.00 -5.08
C TYR A 204 -12.41 -18.02 -4.01
N ASN A 205 -12.55 -19.30 -4.39
CA ASN A 205 -12.65 -20.42 -3.46
C ASN A 205 -11.66 -21.49 -3.93
N SER A 206 -10.51 -21.59 -3.27
CA SER A 206 -9.60 -22.71 -3.53
C SER A 206 -10.17 -23.96 -2.88
N GLY A 207 -10.84 -24.79 -3.68
CA GLY A 207 -11.26 -26.12 -3.26
C GLY A 207 -10.09 -26.91 -2.64
N GLY A 208 -10.39 -27.67 -1.59
CA GLY A 208 -9.42 -28.52 -0.90
C GLY A 208 -8.67 -27.87 0.26
N GLY A 209 -9.33 -27.00 1.04
CA GLY A 209 -8.74 -26.44 2.27
C GLY A 209 -7.92 -25.16 2.08
N GLY A 210 -8.11 -24.43 0.97
CA GLY A 210 -7.49 -23.13 0.71
C GLY A 210 -8.49 -21.97 0.86
N GLY A 211 -8.00 -20.75 1.10
CA GLY A 211 -8.79 -19.59 1.51
C GLY A 211 -9.75 -19.09 0.44
N GLY A 212 -10.84 -18.47 0.90
CA GLY A 212 -11.78 -17.76 0.07
C GLY A 212 -11.61 -16.24 0.13
N ILE A 213 -11.50 -15.58 -1.02
CA ILE A 213 -11.56 -14.11 -1.09
C ILE A 213 -12.94 -13.78 -1.62
N SER A 214 -13.73 -13.06 -0.83
CA SER A 214 -14.95 -12.42 -1.32
C SER A 214 -14.70 -10.94 -1.32
N GLU A 215 -14.63 -10.37 -2.50
CA GLU A 215 -14.33 -8.97 -2.70
C GLU A 215 -15.41 -8.32 -3.56
N GLN A 216 -15.90 -7.19 -3.06
CA GLN A 216 -16.77 -6.29 -3.79
C GLN A 216 -16.09 -4.93 -3.87
N ARG A 217 -15.67 -4.54 -5.08
CA ARG A 217 -15.16 -3.19 -5.35
C ARG A 217 -16.16 -2.42 -6.19
N THR A 218 -16.34 -1.15 -5.88
CA THR A 218 -17.26 -0.27 -6.59
C THR A 218 -16.57 1.06 -6.91
N LEU A 219 -16.51 1.42 -8.19
CA LEU A 219 -15.99 2.70 -8.67
C LEU A 219 -17.10 3.47 -9.40
N HIS A 220 -17.57 4.56 -8.79
CA HIS A 220 -18.52 5.49 -9.37
C HIS A 220 -17.78 6.57 -10.16
N LEU A 221 -18.17 6.81 -11.41
CA LEU A 221 -17.59 7.80 -12.31
C LEU A 221 -18.67 8.81 -12.70
N CYS A 222 -18.83 9.88 -11.92
CA CYS A 222 -19.90 10.85 -12.11
C CYS A 222 -19.67 11.72 -13.35
N SER A 223 -20.76 12.15 -13.98
CA SER A 223 -20.73 12.95 -15.21
C SER A 223 -20.08 14.32 -15.06
N ASP A 224 -19.99 14.83 -13.84
CA ASP A 224 -19.28 16.08 -13.48
C ASP A 224 -17.76 15.88 -13.29
N GLY A 225 -17.26 14.66 -13.51
CA GLY A 225 -15.85 14.31 -13.36
C GLY A 225 -15.44 13.99 -11.93
N ARG A 226 -16.36 13.87 -10.97
CA ARG A 226 -16.06 13.31 -9.64
C ARG A 226 -16.07 11.79 -9.67
N PHE A 227 -15.21 11.14 -8.88
CA PHE A 227 -15.30 9.71 -8.64
C PHE A 227 -15.46 9.42 -7.15
N ALA A 228 -16.07 8.27 -6.86
CA ALA A 228 -16.07 7.65 -5.55
C ALA A 228 -15.71 6.18 -5.70
N TYR A 229 -14.72 5.73 -4.94
CA TYR A 229 -14.30 4.35 -4.86
C TYR A 229 -14.68 3.80 -3.49
N LEU A 230 -15.33 2.63 -3.48
CA LEU A 230 -15.69 1.87 -2.29
C LEU A 230 -15.17 0.45 -2.44
N ASP A 231 -14.54 -0.05 -1.40
CA ASP A 231 -13.95 -1.39 -1.32
C ASP A 231 -14.47 -2.07 -0.07
N GLU A 232 -15.08 -3.24 -0.26
CA GLU A 232 -15.42 -4.18 0.81
C GLU A 232 -14.66 -5.47 0.48
N SER A 233 -13.48 -5.62 1.08
CA SER A 233 -12.63 -6.80 0.88
C SER A 233 -12.62 -7.65 2.15
N LEU A 234 -12.91 -8.95 1.96
CA LEU A 234 -12.60 -9.99 2.94
C LEU A 234 -11.51 -10.87 2.33
N THR A 235 -10.27 -10.62 2.73
CA THR A 235 -9.16 -11.50 2.34
C THR A 235 -9.16 -12.68 3.29
N THR A 236 -9.15 -13.92 2.78
CA THR A 236 -8.70 -15.08 3.58
C THR A 236 -7.55 -15.80 2.88
N ILE A 237 -6.45 -16.03 3.59
CA ILE A 237 -5.22 -16.68 3.12
C ILE A 237 -5.11 -18.02 3.83
N ASN A 238 -4.81 -19.11 3.13
CA ASN A 238 -4.51 -20.38 3.79
C ASN A 238 -3.06 -20.75 3.49
N VAL A 239 -2.26 -20.90 4.53
CA VAL A 239 -0.95 -21.57 4.49
C VAL A 239 -1.03 -22.84 5.34
N PRO A 240 -0.22 -23.88 5.06
CA PRO A 240 -0.21 -25.08 5.89
C PRO A 240 0.06 -24.74 7.37
N GLY A 241 -0.95 -24.94 8.23
CA GLY A 241 -0.88 -24.66 9.68
C GLY A 241 -1.39 -23.27 10.13
N ALA A 242 -1.82 -22.39 9.21
CA ALA A 242 -2.46 -21.11 9.55
C ALA A 242 -3.29 -20.56 8.39
N THR A 243 -4.48 -20.08 8.69
CA THR A 243 -5.34 -19.24 7.85
C THR A 243 -5.11 -17.76 8.22
N ALA A 244 -5.44 -16.77 7.37
CA ALA A 244 -5.36 -15.36 7.72
C ALA A 244 -6.48 -14.54 7.12
N SER A 245 -7.18 -13.74 7.90
CA SER A 245 -8.38 -13.02 7.47
C SER A 245 -8.29 -11.56 7.84
N SER A 246 -8.41 -10.69 6.84
CA SER A 246 -8.40 -9.25 7.01
C SER A 246 -9.61 -8.68 6.29
N GLY A 247 -10.39 -7.87 7.02
CA GLY A 247 -11.53 -7.13 6.51
C GLY A 247 -11.18 -5.64 6.46
N GLY A 248 -11.29 -5.04 5.27
CA GLY A 248 -11.03 -3.62 5.05
C GLY A 248 -12.24 -2.94 4.43
N ASN A 249 -12.58 -1.74 4.93
CA ASN A 249 -13.54 -0.85 4.30
C ASN A 249 -12.78 0.36 3.73
N GLY A 250 -12.57 0.35 2.42
CA GLY A 250 -11.84 1.40 1.72
C GLY A 250 -12.75 2.43 1.09
N ARG A 251 -12.42 3.72 1.26
CA ARG A 251 -13.11 4.81 0.56
C ARG A 251 -12.10 5.81 0.00
N ALA A 252 -12.21 6.10 -1.28
CA ALA A 252 -11.47 7.18 -1.92
C ALA A 252 -12.41 8.06 -2.74
N LEU A 253 -12.20 9.37 -2.69
CA LEU A 253 -12.96 10.36 -3.46
C LEU A 253 -11.97 11.17 -4.31
N GLY A 254 -12.45 11.74 -5.40
CA GLY A 254 -11.64 12.69 -6.16
C GLY A 254 -12.17 12.98 -7.54
N ARG A 255 -11.27 13.22 -8.49
CA ARG A 255 -11.59 13.62 -9.87
C ARG A 255 -11.07 12.63 -10.89
N TRP A 256 -11.92 12.17 -11.81
CA TRP A 256 -11.52 11.26 -12.87
C TRP A 256 -11.49 11.94 -14.24
N ARG A 257 -10.69 11.37 -15.15
CA ARG A 257 -10.67 11.75 -16.57
C ARG A 257 -10.04 10.68 -17.43
N ILE A 258 -10.21 10.79 -18.74
CA ILE A 258 -9.44 10.00 -19.72
C ILE A 258 -8.11 10.73 -20.00
N GLU A 259 -6.98 10.06 -19.75
CA GLU A 259 -5.63 10.56 -20.05
C GLU A 259 -5.26 10.28 -21.51
N SER A 260 -5.54 9.07 -22.01
CA SER A 260 -5.34 8.68 -23.40
C SER A 260 -6.37 7.63 -23.80
N ALA A 261 -6.67 7.51 -25.10
CA ALA A 261 -7.64 6.55 -25.60
C ALA A 261 -7.34 6.07 -27.02
N THR A 262 -7.71 4.81 -27.26
CA THR A 262 -7.82 4.15 -28.57
C THR A 262 -9.27 3.69 -28.74
N GLN A 263 -9.60 3.07 -29.88
CA GLN A 263 -10.96 2.58 -30.12
C GLN A 263 -11.43 1.56 -29.07
N ASN A 264 -10.53 0.69 -28.58
CA ASN A 264 -10.90 -0.43 -27.72
C ASN A 264 -10.33 -0.34 -26.29
N SER A 265 -9.51 0.68 -26.02
CA SER A 265 -8.94 0.88 -24.68
C SER A 265 -8.76 2.34 -24.34
N ALA A 266 -8.81 2.69 -23.05
CA ALA A 266 -8.48 4.01 -22.54
C ALA A 266 -7.64 3.92 -21.27
N VAL A 267 -6.90 4.98 -20.95
CA VAL A 267 -6.27 5.16 -19.64
C VAL A 267 -7.14 6.13 -18.84
N LEU A 268 -7.81 5.62 -17.83
CA LEU A 268 -8.56 6.35 -16.83
C LEU A 268 -7.61 6.83 -15.74
N LEU A 269 -7.59 8.14 -15.51
CA LEU A 269 -6.79 8.78 -14.47
C LEU A 269 -7.70 9.18 -13.30
N LEU A 270 -7.42 8.70 -12.09
CA LEU A 270 -8.09 9.11 -10.86
C LEU A 270 -7.16 10.00 -10.05
N ASN A 271 -7.56 11.24 -9.81
CA ASN A 271 -6.84 12.17 -8.95
C ASN A 271 -7.56 12.16 -7.60
N VAL A 272 -6.94 11.52 -6.61
CA VAL A 272 -7.54 11.32 -5.29
C VAL A 272 -7.47 12.61 -4.48
N ASP A 273 -8.57 12.97 -3.83
CA ASP A 273 -8.62 14.09 -2.89
C ASP A 273 -7.62 13.84 -1.75
N GLY A 274 -6.80 14.85 -1.43
CA GLY A 274 -5.70 14.70 -0.48
C GLY A 274 -4.39 14.19 -1.09
N GLY A 275 -4.34 14.00 -2.41
CA GLY A 275 -3.15 13.66 -3.18
C GLY A 275 -3.07 12.18 -3.55
N GLY A 276 -2.43 11.89 -4.68
CA GLY A 276 -2.41 10.56 -5.29
C GLY A 276 -2.97 10.61 -6.70
N VAL A 277 -2.35 9.86 -7.60
CA VAL A 277 -2.79 9.75 -8.99
C VAL A 277 -2.76 8.27 -9.36
N GLU A 278 -3.92 7.72 -9.67
CA GLU A 278 -4.06 6.33 -10.10
C GLU A 278 -4.33 6.29 -11.61
N ARG A 279 -3.73 5.32 -12.30
CA ARG A 279 -3.95 5.07 -13.73
C ARG A 279 -4.51 3.67 -13.90
N LEU A 280 -5.72 3.61 -14.42
CA LEU A 280 -6.43 2.37 -14.72
C LEU A 280 -6.55 2.24 -16.23
N ARG A 281 -6.06 1.14 -16.78
CA ARG A 281 -6.29 0.77 -18.16
C ARG A 281 -7.69 0.19 -18.27
N VAL A 282 -8.58 0.90 -18.96
CA VAL A 282 -9.92 0.43 -19.29
C VAL A 282 -9.87 -0.23 -20.66
N GLU A 283 -10.40 -1.43 -20.79
CA GLU A 283 -10.58 -2.10 -22.06
C GLU A 283 -12.05 -2.47 -22.24
N TYR A 284 -12.51 -2.42 -23.48
CA TYR A 284 -13.85 -2.84 -23.84
C TYR A 284 -13.76 -3.87 -24.96
N ASP A 285 -14.26 -5.06 -24.65
CA ASP A 285 -14.32 -6.18 -25.58
C ASP A 285 -15.79 -6.65 -25.67
N GLY A 286 -16.45 -6.24 -26.75
CA GLY A 286 -17.84 -6.57 -27.06
C GLY A 286 -18.84 -5.98 -26.06
N ASP A 287 -19.11 -6.72 -24.99
CA ASP A 287 -20.05 -6.41 -23.90
C ASP A 287 -19.37 -6.32 -22.52
N LYS A 288 -18.07 -6.63 -22.44
CA LYS A 288 -17.32 -6.72 -21.18
C LYS A 288 -16.42 -5.52 -21.02
N THR A 289 -16.45 -4.94 -19.82
CA THR A 289 -15.51 -3.90 -19.42
C THR A 289 -14.41 -4.55 -18.59
N PHE A 290 -13.17 -4.19 -18.85
CA PHE A 290 -12.03 -4.62 -18.05
C PHE A 290 -11.28 -3.41 -17.50
N LEU A 291 -10.85 -3.49 -16.24
CA LEU A 291 -9.91 -2.56 -15.65
C LEU A 291 -8.62 -3.33 -15.32
N ASN A 292 -7.49 -2.91 -15.86
CA ASN A 292 -6.19 -3.56 -15.71
C ASN A 292 -6.25 -5.08 -16.00
N GLY A 293 -7.05 -5.50 -16.98
CA GLY A 293 -7.24 -6.90 -17.36
C GLY A 293 -8.23 -7.69 -16.49
N GLN A 294 -8.77 -7.11 -15.42
CA GLN A 294 -9.82 -7.72 -14.60
C GLN A 294 -11.19 -7.34 -15.14
N ARG A 295 -12.17 -8.26 -15.11
CA ARG A 295 -13.54 -7.97 -15.59
C ARG A 295 -14.34 -7.18 -14.56
N TRP A 296 -14.93 -6.07 -14.99
CA TRP A 296 -15.82 -5.23 -14.19
C TRP A 296 -17.19 -5.11 -14.86
N PHE A 297 -18.24 -5.12 -14.06
CA PHE A 297 -19.62 -4.89 -14.49
C PHE A 297 -19.89 -3.39 -14.52
N ARG A 298 -20.22 -2.86 -15.69
CA ARG A 298 -20.61 -1.46 -15.86
C ARG A 298 -22.13 -1.34 -15.78
N VAL A 299 -22.61 -0.55 -14.83
CA VAL A 299 -24.04 -0.25 -14.61
C VAL A 299 -24.22 1.25 -14.35
N GLU A 300 -25.46 1.74 -14.26
CA GLU A 300 -25.71 3.13 -13.85
C GLU A 300 -25.26 3.34 -12.41
N SER A 301 -24.69 4.51 -12.12
CA SER A 301 -24.33 4.90 -10.77
C SER A 301 -25.55 5.34 -9.96
N ASP A 302 -25.70 4.81 -8.76
CA ASP A 302 -26.70 5.22 -7.77
C ASP A 302 -26.23 6.40 -6.89
N THR A 303 -24.93 6.71 -6.91
CA THR A 303 -24.27 7.74 -6.10
C THR A 303 -24.11 9.06 -6.85
N CYS A 304 -24.00 9.00 -8.18
CA CYS A 304 -23.89 10.17 -9.03
C CYS A 304 -25.28 10.73 -9.33
N ARG A 305 -25.80 11.57 -8.44
CA ARG A 305 -26.99 12.40 -8.69
C ARG A 305 -26.59 13.80 -9.14
#